data_AF-A0A422NE88-F1
#
_entry.id   AF-A0A422NE88-F1
#
_cell.length_a   1.000
_cell.length_b   1.000
_cell.length_c   1.000
_cell.angle_alpha   90.00
_cell.angle_beta   90.00
_cell.angle_gamma   90.00
#
_symmetry.space_group_name_H-M   'P 1'
#
loop_
_entity.id
_entity.type
_entity.pdbx_description
1 polymer ?
#
loop_
_entity_poly.entity_id
_entity_poly.type
_entity_poly.pdbx_seq_one_letter_code
_entity_poly.pdbx_strand_id
1 'polypeptide(L)'
;MSSVTLEICRVSEDGKYLAYTFSVAGGDGYICHMRSMDNAGLFHVICGRTIVSIEFGSGNQFYFTESNDLSRPQTVIMQEIRPGIFPPPVELYCEDEEQFFVDVHKTKDNAYIIITFDSKMKSSALVLPASFPKIPRELQAFFRNGRPVGDCWEGELELAGALRRSLYHGGGRPWFESPHCLRARRSCF
;
A
#
# COMPACT_ATOMS: atom_id res chain seq x y z
N MET A 1 22.59 -25.87 9.57
CA MET A 1 22.51 -24.44 9.25
C MET A 1 21.07 -24.14 8.88
N SER A 2 20.38 -23.31 9.66
CA SER A 2 19.05 -22.84 9.27
C SER A 2 19.21 -21.82 8.14
N SER A 3 18.49 -21.99 7.04
CA SER A 3 18.44 -20.99 5.97
C SER A 3 17.59 -19.80 6.40
N VAL A 4 17.95 -18.62 5.90
CA VAL A 4 17.15 -17.39 6.06
C VAL A 4 16.90 -16.85 4.66
N THR A 5 15.64 -16.51 4.38
CA THR A 5 15.23 -15.90 3.12
C THR A 5 14.78 -14.47 3.39
N LEU A 6 15.33 -13.51 2.65
CA LEU A 6 14.86 -12.13 2.61
C LEU A 6 13.96 -11.97 1.39
N GLU A 7 12.79 -11.35 1.57
CA GLU A 7 11.81 -11.22 0.49
C GLU A 7 11.65 -9.76 0.06
N ILE A 8 11.29 -8.88 1.00
CA ILE A 8 11.07 -7.47 0.72
C ILE A 8 12.07 -6.63 1.50
N CYS A 9 12.57 -5.58 0.86
CA CYS A 9 13.45 -4.59 1.46
C CYS A 9 13.02 -3.19 1.00
N ARG A 10 12.86 -2.27 1.95
CA ARG A 10 12.47 -0.87 1.74
C ARG A 10 13.31 0.05 2.61
N VAL A 11 13.55 1.26 2.11
CA VAL A 11 14.25 2.33 2.83
C VAL A 11 13.31 3.53 2.90
N SER A 12 13.27 4.21 4.06
CA SER A 12 12.49 5.44 4.20
C SER A 12 13.01 6.53 3.25
N GLU A 13 12.14 7.46 2.87
CA GLU A 13 12.50 8.51 1.92
C GLU A 13 13.64 9.41 2.42
N ASP A 14 13.74 9.61 3.73
CA ASP A 14 14.83 10.34 4.37
C ASP A 14 16.08 9.48 4.66
N GLY A 15 16.08 8.20 4.27
CA GLY A 15 17.21 7.27 4.44
C GLY A 15 17.46 6.79 5.87
N LYS A 16 16.63 7.19 6.84
CA LYS A 16 16.88 6.90 8.27
C LYS A 16 16.43 5.52 8.72
N TYR A 17 15.53 4.88 7.99
CA TYR A 17 14.99 3.57 8.35
C TYR A 17 15.12 2.58 7.20
N LEU A 18 15.48 1.36 7.55
CA LEU A 18 15.50 0.19 6.67
C LEU A 18 14.50 -0.81 7.23
N ALA A 19 13.52 -1.21 6.43
CA ALA A 19 12.61 -2.28 6.75
C ALA A 19 12.79 -3.46 5.80
N TYR A 20 12.72 -4.67 6.33
CA TYR A 20 12.80 -5.89 5.54
C TYR A 20 11.99 -7.02 6.14
N THR A 21 11.44 -7.87 5.27
CA THR A 21 10.78 -9.12 5.65
C THR A 21 11.73 -10.29 5.50
N PHE A 22 11.66 -11.24 6.43
CA PHE A 22 12.43 -12.48 6.33
C PHE A 22 11.70 -13.66 6.97
N SER A 23 12.02 -14.85 6.50
CA SER A 23 11.60 -16.12 7.10
C SER A 23 12.82 -16.97 7.46
N VAL A 24 12.65 -17.81 8.48
CA VAL A 24 13.67 -18.76 8.94
C VAL A 24 13.24 -20.18 8.59
N ALA A 25 14.19 -20.99 8.11
CA ALA A 25 13.99 -22.40 7.80
C ALA A 25 12.92 -22.70 6.73
N GLY A 26 12.67 -21.74 5.82
CA GLY A 26 11.74 -21.93 4.71
C GLY A 26 10.27 -22.00 5.13
N GLY A 27 9.92 -21.48 6.32
CA GLY A 27 8.53 -21.30 6.69
C GLY A 27 7.86 -20.22 5.83
N ASP A 28 6.56 -20.39 5.59
CA ASP A 28 5.73 -19.46 4.83
C ASP A 28 5.43 -18.15 5.59
N GLY A 29 5.83 -18.09 6.87
CA GLY A 29 5.66 -16.94 7.73
C GLY A 29 6.84 -15.97 7.66
N TYR A 30 6.54 -14.74 7.24
CA TYR A 30 7.47 -13.63 7.21
C TYR A 30 7.26 -12.69 8.39
N ILE A 31 8.36 -12.31 9.03
CA ILE A 31 8.40 -11.29 10.09
C ILE A 31 9.00 -10.03 9.49
N CYS A 32 8.48 -8.87 9.88
CA CYS A 32 9.05 -7.59 9.46
C CYS A 32 9.98 -7.02 10.54
N HIS A 33 11.18 -6.68 10.09
CA HIS A 33 12.22 -6.04 10.87
C HIS A 33 12.43 -4.62 10.36
N MET A 34 12.36 -3.62 11.24
CA MET A 34 12.64 -2.23 10.91
C MET A 34 13.77 -1.70 11.80
N ARG A 35 14.82 -1.17 11.17
CA ARG A 35 16.04 -0.71 11.83
C ARG A 35 16.30 0.76 11.51
N SER A 36 16.75 1.53 12.50
CA SER A 36 17.32 2.85 12.24
C SER A 36 18.74 2.76 11.71
N MET A 37 19.03 3.54 10.68
CA MET A 37 20.37 3.67 10.08
C MET A 37 21.29 4.54 10.93
N ASP A 38 20.73 5.52 11.63
CA ASP A 38 21.49 6.44 12.49
C ASP A 38 21.78 5.85 13.86
N ASN A 39 20.89 4.98 14.35
CA ASN A 39 21.06 4.30 15.64
C ASN A 39 20.91 2.79 15.47
N ALA A 40 22.06 2.12 15.39
CA ALA A 40 22.14 0.67 15.23
C ALA A 40 21.38 -0.14 16.28
N GLY A 41 21.13 0.42 17.48
CA GLY A 41 20.39 -0.22 18.56
C GLY A 41 18.88 0.05 18.54
N LEU A 42 18.41 1.00 17.72
CA LEU A 42 16.97 1.24 17.56
C LEU A 42 16.41 0.30 16.50
N PHE A 43 15.58 -0.61 16.97
CA PHE A 43 15.08 -1.71 16.18
C PHE A 43 13.65 -2.06 16.60
N HIS A 44 12.77 -2.19 15.61
CA HIS A 44 11.37 -2.54 15.78
C HIS A 44 11.10 -3.87 15.08
N VAL A 45 10.55 -4.82 15.82
CA VAL A 45 10.06 -6.09 15.29
C VAL A 45 8.55 -6.03 15.23
N ILE A 46 8.00 -6.24 14.05
CA ILE A 46 6.57 -6.45 13.86
C ILE A 46 6.39 -7.96 13.68
N CYS A 47 5.81 -8.59 14.70
CA CYS A 47 5.61 -10.04 14.78
C CYS A 47 4.20 -10.37 15.24
N GLY A 48 3.67 -11.50 14.77
CA GLY A 48 2.37 -12.04 15.19
C GLY A 48 1.73 -12.82 14.06
N ARG A 49 1.46 -12.12 12.96
CA ARG A 49 0.97 -12.69 11.69
C ARG A 49 2.00 -12.50 10.58
N THR A 50 1.85 -13.28 9.51
CA THR A 50 2.71 -13.18 8.33
C THR A 50 2.56 -11.81 7.69
N ILE A 51 3.70 -11.15 7.45
CA ILE A 51 3.77 -9.86 6.77
C ILE A 51 4.14 -10.08 5.31
N VAL A 52 3.24 -9.74 4.39
CA VAL A 52 3.42 -10.03 2.96
C VAL A 52 3.89 -8.83 2.15
N SER A 53 3.59 -7.62 2.61
CA SER A 53 4.07 -6.39 1.97
C SER A 53 4.29 -5.28 2.98
N ILE A 54 5.23 -4.40 2.64
CA ILE A 54 5.69 -3.31 3.49
C ILE A 54 6.00 -2.07 2.65
N GLU A 55 5.65 -0.89 3.16
CA GLU A 55 6.01 0.39 2.56
C GLU A 55 6.19 1.50 3.59
N PHE A 56 7.07 2.47 3.28
CA PHE A 56 7.20 3.71 4.05
C PHE A 56 6.32 4.80 3.45
N GLY A 57 5.64 5.56 4.31
CA GLY A 57 5.04 6.84 3.94
C GLY A 57 6.09 7.92 3.61
N SER A 58 5.61 9.15 3.50
CA SER A 58 6.43 10.35 3.31
C SER A 58 6.92 10.96 4.63
N GLY A 59 6.37 10.52 5.76
CA GLY A 59 6.80 10.92 7.10
C GLY A 59 7.12 9.69 7.94
N ASN A 60 6.64 9.70 9.18
CA ASN A 60 6.88 8.64 10.15
C ASN A 60 5.87 7.50 10.05
N GLN A 61 5.32 7.21 8.86
CA GLN A 61 4.34 6.15 8.69
C GLN A 61 4.98 4.92 8.07
N PHE A 62 4.64 3.76 8.61
CA PHE A 62 4.99 2.47 8.08
C PHE A 62 3.71 1.68 7.81
N TYR A 63 3.54 1.22 6.58
CA TYR A 63 2.38 0.47 6.14
C TYR A 63 2.80 -0.97 5.90
N PHE A 64 1.96 -1.90 6.29
CA PHE A 64 2.20 -3.31 6.04
C PHE A 64 0.89 -4.09 5.97
N THR A 65 0.95 -5.25 5.33
CA THR A 65 -0.14 -6.22 5.33
C THR A 65 0.06 -7.26 6.41
N GLU A 66 -1.03 -7.67 7.06
CA GLU A 66 -1.08 -8.85 7.90
C GLU A 66 -1.98 -9.92 7.27
N SER A 67 -1.48 -11.15 7.28
CA SER A 67 -2.28 -12.30 6.91
C SER A 67 -3.23 -12.72 8.03
N ASN A 68 -4.32 -13.37 7.65
CA ASN A 68 -5.22 -14.06 8.56
C ASN A 68 -4.68 -15.43 8.98
N ASP A 69 -5.49 -16.20 9.70
CA ASP A 69 -5.10 -17.52 10.23
C ASP A 69 -4.91 -18.59 9.13
N LEU A 70 -5.32 -18.30 7.89
CA LEU A 70 -5.08 -19.12 6.70
C LEU A 70 -3.88 -18.62 5.87
N SER A 71 -3.05 -17.74 6.44
CA SER A 71 -1.91 -17.09 5.78
C SER A 71 -2.28 -16.22 4.57
N ARG A 72 -3.57 -15.89 4.37
CA ARG A 72 -4.02 -14.96 3.32
C ARG A 72 -3.84 -13.51 3.78
N PRO A 73 -3.12 -12.65 3.02
CA PRO A 73 -3.08 -11.20 3.26
C PRO A 73 -4.49 -10.62 3.28
N GLN A 74 -4.91 -10.12 4.45
CA GLN A 74 -6.30 -9.69 4.68
C GLN A 74 -6.37 -8.22 5.09
N THR A 75 -5.41 -7.73 5.86
CA THR A 75 -5.53 -6.44 6.55
C THR A 75 -4.37 -5.54 6.19
N VAL A 76 -4.63 -4.26 5.88
CA VAL A 76 -3.60 -3.22 5.83
C VAL A 76 -3.58 -2.44 7.13
N ILE A 77 -2.39 -2.35 7.70
CA ILE A 77 -2.12 -1.66 8.95
C ILE A 77 -1.16 -0.50 8.69
N MET A 78 -1.37 0.61 9.39
CA MET A 78 -0.42 1.71 9.50
C MET A 78 0.09 1.81 10.93
N GLN A 79 1.41 1.77 11.07
CA GLN A 79 2.12 2.00 12.32
C GLN A 79 2.89 3.31 12.22
N GLU A 80 2.73 4.18 13.21
CA GLU A 80 3.60 5.35 13.31
C GLU A 80 4.96 4.96 13.92
N ILE A 81 6.03 5.35 13.24
CA ILE A 81 7.42 5.15 13.64
C ILE A 81 7.81 6.24 14.63
N ARG A 82 8.00 5.86 15.90
CA ARG A 82 8.53 6.75 16.93
C ARG A 82 9.61 6.04 17.73
N PRO A 83 10.85 6.56 17.77
CA PRO A 83 11.90 5.98 18.61
C PRO A 83 11.44 5.83 20.07
N GLY A 84 11.50 4.60 20.58
CA GLY A 84 11.16 4.30 21.98
C GLY A 84 9.66 4.36 22.33
N ILE A 85 8.77 4.65 21.38
CA ILE A 85 7.31 4.67 21.58
C ILE A 85 6.65 3.80 20.53
N PHE A 86 5.81 2.87 20.96
CA PHE A 86 5.01 2.05 20.06
C PHE A 86 3.54 2.45 20.18
N PRO A 87 3.09 3.48 19.42
CA PRO A 87 1.67 3.84 19.44
C PRO A 87 0.84 2.68 18.89
N PRO A 88 -0.45 2.55 19.27
CA PRO A 88 -1.30 1.51 18.73
C PRO A 88 -1.34 1.56 17.20
N PRO A 89 -1.25 0.41 16.51
CA PRO A 89 -1.42 0.36 15.07
C PRO A 89 -2.83 0.78 14.67
N VAL A 90 -2.96 1.35 13.47
CA VAL A 90 -4.24 1.75 12.89
C VAL A 90 -4.56 0.82 11.73
N GLU A 91 -5.66 0.09 11.84
CA GLU A 91 -6.22 -0.65 10.71
C GLU A 91 -6.77 0.34 9.67
N LEU A 92 -6.26 0.28 8.45
CA LEU A 92 -6.72 1.12 7.34
C LEU A 92 -7.77 0.43 6.48
N TYR A 93 -7.65 -0.89 6.33
CA TYR A 93 -8.52 -1.69 5.48
C TYR A 93 -8.44 -3.18 5.89
N CYS A 94 -9.57 -3.87 5.81
CA CYS A 94 -9.68 -5.32 6.03
C CYS A 94 -10.61 -5.89 4.95
N GLU A 95 -10.18 -6.98 4.30
CA GLU A 95 -10.95 -7.66 3.26
C GLU A 95 -11.51 -9.00 3.78
N ASP A 96 -12.82 -9.06 3.97
CA ASP A 96 -13.49 -10.24 4.52
C ASP A 96 -13.72 -11.34 3.47
N GLU A 97 -13.75 -11.01 2.19
CA GLU A 97 -13.97 -11.98 1.12
C GLU A 97 -12.69 -12.80 0.85
N GLU A 98 -12.78 -14.12 1.05
CA GLU A 98 -11.63 -15.04 0.97
C GLU A 98 -10.93 -15.09 -0.41
N GLN A 99 -11.64 -14.69 -1.48
CA GLN A 99 -11.13 -14.72 -2.85
C GLN A 99 -10.17 -13.56 -3.17
N PHE A 100 -10.15 -12.52 -2.33
CA PHE A 100 -9.33 -11.33 -2.53
C PHE A 100 -8.06 -11.39 -1.67
N PHE A 101 -6.97 -10.83 -2.20
CA PHE A 101 -5.67 -10.75 -1.55
C PHE A 101 -5.29 -9.28 -1.49
N VAL A 102 -4.95 -8.81 -0.28
CA VAL A 102 -4.67 -7.40 -0.03
C VAL A 102 -3.17 -7.13 -0.14
N ASP A 103 -2.81 -6.02 -0.79
CA ASP A 103 -1.43 -5.57 -0.92
C ASP A 103 -1.31 -4.06 -0.64
N VAL A 104 -0.11 -3.59 -0.30
CA VAL A 104 0.23 -2.17 -0.13
C VAL A 104 1.50 -1.80 -0.89
N HIS A 105 1.41 -0.74 -1.68
CA HIS A 105 2.51 -0.23 -2.49
C HIS A 105 2.57 1.30 -2.45
N LYS A 106 3.76 1.86 -2.70
CA LYS A 106 3.95 3.30 -2.88
C LYS A 106 4.13 3.65 -4.36
N THR A 107 3.54 4.75 -4.80
CA THR A 107 3.77 5.25 -6.16
C THR A 107 5.23 5.65 -6.36
N LYS A 108 5.72 5.53 -7.60
CA LYS A 108 7.12 5.81 -7.93
C LYS A 108 7.57 7.25 -7.61
N ASP A 109 6.65 8.19 -7.65
CA ASP A 109 6.87 9.60 -7.28
C ASP A 109 6.71 9.87 -5.77
N ASN A 110 6.57 8.81 -4.95
CA ASN A 110 6.37 8.84 -3.50
C ASN A 110 5.10 9.58 -3.02
N ALA A 111 4.22 10.00 -3.92
CA ALA A 111 3.11 10.87 -3.57
C ALA A 111 1.94 10.11 -2.89
N TYR A 112 1.76 8.83 -3.21
CA TYR A 112 0.59 8.06 -2.77
C TYR A 112 0.95 6.66 -2.29
N ILE A 113 0.20 6.20 -1.30
CA ILE A 113 0.08 4.80 -0.92
C ILE A 113 -1.16 4.23 -1.61
N ILE A 114 -0.99 3.09 -2.25
CA ILE A 114 -2.05 2.33 -2.91
C ILE A 114 -2.24 1.04 -2.13
N ILE A 115 -3.48 0.81 -1.70
CA ILE A 115 -3.91 -0.47 -1.15
C ILE A 115 -4.68 -1.18 -2.27
N THR A 116 -4.20 -2.32 -2.72
CA THR A 116 -4.94 -3.14 -3.70
C THR A 116 -5.61 -4.30 -3.01
N PHE A 117 -6.71 -4.76 -3.58
CA PHE A 117 -7.39 -5.97 -3.16
C PHE A 117 -7.85 -6.70 -4.42
N ASP A 118 -7.18 -7.80 -4.68
CA ASP A 118 -7.20 -8.48 -5.97
C ASP A 118 -7.65 -9.93 -5.82
N SER A 119 -8.58 -10.34 -6.68
CA SER A 119 -8.94 -11.74 -6.90
C SER A 119 -8.50 -12.16 -8.30
N LYS A 120 -8.74 -13.42 -8.67
CA LYS A 120 -8.49 -13.88 -10.05
C LYS A 120 -9.34 -13.16 -11.11
N MET A 121 -10.47 -12.56 -10.72
CA MET A 121 -11.48 -12.03 -11.65
C MET A 121 -11.72 -10.53 -11.51
N LYS A 122 -11.40 -9.95 -10.35
CA LYS A 122 -11.69 -8.56 -10.00
C LYS A 122 -10.50 -7.96 -9.28
N SER A 123 -10.26 -6.69 -9.56
CA SER A 123 -9.22 -5.88 -8.94
C SER A 123 -9.82 -4.55 -8.55
N SER A 124 -9.39 -4.03 -7.40
CA SER A 124 -9.82 -2.75 -6.87
C SER A 124 -8.67 -2.13 -6.08
N ALA A 125 -8.72 -0.81 -5.90
CA ALA A 125 -7.69 -0.11 -5.15
C ALA A 125 -8.25 1.04 -4.34
N LEU A 126 -7.68 1.26 -3.15
CA LEU A 126 -7.80 2.48 -2.38
C LEU A 126 -6.52 3.30 -2.54
N VAL A 127 -6.67 4.61 -2.66
CA VAL A 127 -5.55 5.55 -2.80
C VAL A 127 -5.55 6.50 -1.61
N LEU A 128 -4.37 6.67 -1.02
CA LEU A 128 -4.09 7.55 0.10
C LEU A 128 -2.89 8.46 -0.24
N PRO A 129 -2.85 9.72 0.21
CA PRO A 129 -1.61 10.48 0.17
C PRO A 129 -0.56 9.74 1.02
N ALA A 130 0.70 9.74 0.58
CA ALA A 130 1.78 9.12 1.36
C ALA A 130 2.05 9.80 2.71
N SER A 131 1.44 10.97 2.94
CA SER A 131 1.46 11.69 4.22
C SER A 131 0.30 11.32 5.15
N PHE A 132 -0.60 10.41 4.76
CA PHE A 132 -1.77 10.03 5.55
C PHE A 132 -1.36 9.63 6.99
N PRO A 133 -2.04 10.11 8.05
CA PRO A 133 -3.35 10.76 8.06
C PRO A 133 -3.33 12.27 7.73
N LYS A 134 -2.17 12.87 7.48
CA LYS A 134 -2.09 14.25 7.02
C LYS A 134 -2.49 14.32 5.54
N ILE A 135 -3.63 14.92 5.26
CA ILE A 135 -4.15 15.06 3.90
C ILE A 135 -3.76 16.45 3.36
N PRO A 136 -3.04 16.53 2.22
CA PRO A 136 -2.75 17.79 1.56
C PRO A 136 -4.01 18.60 1.29
N ARG A 137 -3.92 19.93 1.39
CA ARG A 137 -5.09 20.83 1.30
C ARG A 137 -5.83 20.64 -0.02
N GLU A 138 -5.08 20.43 -1.08
CA GLU A 138 -5.55 20.23 -2.45
C GLU A 138 -6.39 18.96 -2.59
N LEU A 139 -6.17 17.98 -1.70
CA LEU A 139 -6.83 16.68 -1.73
C LEU A 139 -8.00 16.56 -0.72
N GLN A 140 -8.14 17.49 0.23
CA GLN A 140 -9.15 17.39 1.30
C GLN A 140 -10.59 17.17 0.80
N ALA A 141 -10.95 17.75 -0.35
CA ALA A 141 -12.28 17.59 -0.93
C ALA A 141 -12.61 16.15 -1.35
N PHE A 142 -11.59 15.35 -1.69
CA PHE A 142 -11.74 13.95 -2.12
C PHE A 142 -11.81 12.99 -0.93
N PHE A 143 -11.07 13.29 0.15
CA PHE A 143 -11.04 12.46 1.37
C PHE A 143 -12.08 12.94 2.40
N ARG A 144 -13.37 12.89 2.04
CA ARG A 144 -14.45 13.25 2.97
C ARG A 144 -14.37 12.37 4.21
N ASN A 145 -14.34 13.00 5.39
CA ASN A 145 -14.15 12.36 6.69
C ASN A 145 -12.79 11.63 6.88
N GLY A 146 -11.78 11.95 6.07
CA GLY A 146 -10.43 11.39 6.21
C GLY A 146 -10.33 9.90 5.85
N ARG A 147 -11.26 9.36 5.06
CA ARG A 147 -11.24 7.96 4.63
C ARG A 147 -10.52 7.77 3.30
N PRO A 148 -9.83 6.64 3.09
CA PRO A 148 -9.29 6.27 1.79
C PRO A 148 -10.35 6.38 0.69
N VAL A 149 -9.94 6.79 -0.52
CA VAL A 149 -10.82 6.87 -1.69
C VAL A 149 -10.55 5.66 -2.56
N GLY A 150 -11.59 4.97 -3.03
CA GLY A 150 -11.45 3.78 -3.87
C GLY A 150 -12.33 3.78 -5.10
N ASP A 151 -11.86 3.11 -6.15
CA ASP A 151 -12.64 2.75 -7.33
C ASP A 151 -12.66 1.20 -7.41
N CYS A 152 -13.85 0.62 -7.52
CA CYS A 152 -13.99 -0.76 -8.00
C CYS A 152 -13.90 -0.73 -9.53
N TRP A 153 -13.09 -1.60 -10.13
CA TRP A 153 -13.04 -1.73 -11.60
C TRP A 153 -14.27 -2.49 -12.14
N GLU A 154 -15.47 -2.01 -11.80
CA GLU A 154 -16.73 -2.33 -12.49
C GLU A 154 -17.36 -1.00 -12.94
N GLY A 155 -16.66 -0.33 -13.87
CA GLY A 155 -17.25 0.70 -14.72
C GLY A 155 -17.65 2.02 -14.05
N GLU A 156 -16.70 2.82 -13.58
CA GLU A 156 -16.90 4.28 -13.47
C GLU A 156 -15.55 5.01 -13.59
N LEU A 157 -15.36 5.72 -14.71
CA LEU A 157 -14.09 6.33 -15.14
C LEU A 157 -13.84 7.75 -14.58
N GLU A 158 -14.60 8.20 -13.58
CA GLU A 158 -14.59 9.63 -13.20
C GLU A 158 -13.48 10.00 -12.21
N LEU A 159 -13.12 9.14 -11.25
CA LEU A 159 -12.14 9.46 -10.19
C LEU A 159 -10.68 9.25 -10.63
N ALA A 160 -10.38 8.11 -11.27
CA ALA A 160 -9.09 7.92 -11.96
C ALA A 160 -8.86 8.99 -13.05
N GLY A 161 -9.92 9.45 -13.72
CA GLY A 161 -9.87 10.54 -14.71
C GLY A 161 -9.68 11.94 -14.10
N ALA A 162 -10.19 12.19 -12.90
CA ALA A 162 -10.00 13.45 -12.17
C ALA A 162 -8.57 13.58 -11.61
N LEU A 163 -8.03 12.50 -11.04
CA LEU A 163 -6.61 12.45 -10.62
C LEU A 163 -5.68 12.53 -11.83
N ARG A 164 -5.98 11.86 -12.95
CA ARG A 164 -5.23 12.02 -14.21
C ARG A 164 -5.31 13.43 -14.81
N ARG A 165 -6.40 14.19 -14.64
CA ARG A 165 -6.46 15.56 -15.20
C ARG A 165 -5.68 16.58 -14.38
N SER A 166 -5.57 16.39 -13.06
CA SER A 166 -4.75 17.24 -12.21
C SER A 166 -3.24 16.95 -12.32
N LEU A 167 -2.85 15.72 -12.69
CA LEU A 167 -1.44 15.29 -12.75
C LEU A 167 -0.73 15.58 -14.09
N TYR A 168 -1.46 15.99 -15.15
CA TYR A 168 -0.92 16.08 -16.53
C TYR A 168 -0.85 17.50 -17.10
N HIS A 169 -0.64 18.53 -16.27
CA HIS A 169 -0.24 19.87 -16.77
C HIS A 169 1.25 19.94 -17.23
N GLY A 170 1.94 18.80 -17.36
CA GLY A 170 3.25 18.70 -18.01
C GLY A 170 3.17 17.82 -19.26
N GLY A 171 3.26 18.43 -20.44
CA GLY A 171 3.07 17.77 -21.74
C GLY A 171 4.07 16.63 -21.99
N GLY A 172 3.57 15.40 -21.96
CA GLY A 172 4.28 14.20 -22.38
C GLY A 172 3.28 13.15 -22.85
N ARG A 173 3.49 12.55 -24.03
CA ARG A 173 2.57 11.58 -24.63
C ARG A 173 2.48 10.30 -23.78
N PRO A 174 1.29 9.70 -23.60
CA PRO A 174 1.14 8.49 -22.83
C PRO A 174 1.68 7.27 -23.60
N TRP A 175 2.50 6.46 -22.94
CA TRP A 175 2.89 5.12 -23.37
C TRP A 175 2.16 4.11 -22.50
N PHE A 176 1.00 3.63 -22.99
CA PHE A 176 0.45 2.30 -22.73
C PHE A 176 -0.79 2.14 -23.62
N GLU A 177 -0.59 1.74 -24.88
CA GLU A 177 -1.67 1.20 -25.71
C GLU A 177 -1.54 -0.32 -25.70
N SER A 178 -2.43 -1.00 -24.96
CA SER A 178 -2.72 -2.42 -25.19
C SER A 178 -3.92 -2.51 -26.16
N PRO A 179 -3.88 -3.33 -27.23
CA PRO A 179 -4.74 -3.11 -28.41
C PRO A 179 -6.17 -3.68 -28.33
N HIS A 180 -6.67 -4.02 -27.15
CA HIS A 180 -7.95 -4.72 -27.03
C HIS A 180 -8.99 -3.95 -26.21
N CYS A 181 -9.52 -2.86 -26.77
CA CYS A 181 -10.89 -2.43 -26.47
C CYS A 181 -11.38 -1.32 -27.42
N LEU A 182 -11.86 -1.72 -28.60
CA LEU A 182 -12.74 -0.89 -29.43
C LEU A 182 -14.00 -1.69 -29.72
N ARG A 183 -15.07 -1.42 -28.96
CA ARG A 183 -16.47 -1.27 -29.41
C ARG A 183 -17.43 -1.47 -28.24
N ALA A 184 -18.07 -0.39 -27.83
CA ALA A 184 -19.48 -0.45 -27.45
C ALA A 184 -20.21 0.66 -28.22
N ARG A 185 -21.05 0.23 -29.16
CA ARG A 185 -21.96 1.11 -29.91
C ARG A 185 -23.00 1.68 -28.96
N ARG A 186 -23.35 2.94 -29.19
CA ARG A 186 -24.53 3.62 -28.64
C ARG A 186 -25.81 2.92 -29.10
N SER A 187 -26.76 2.73 -28.18
CA SER A 187 -28.19 3.05 -28.41
C SER A 187 -29.01 2.74 -27.15
N CYS A 188 -29.56 3.77 -26.52
CA CYS A 188 -30.80 3.70 -25.75
C CYS A 188 -31.77 4.70 -26.39
N PHE A 189 -32.95 4.18 -26.74
CA PHE A 189 -34.15 4.82 -27.32
C PHE A 189 -34.03 5.43 -28.73
#